data_AF-A0AAW9W8Y3-F1
#
_entry.id   AF-A0AAW9W8Y3-F1
#
_cell.length_a   1.000
_cell.length_b   1.000
_cell.length_c   1.000
_cell.angle_alpha   90.00
_cell.angle_beta   90.00
_cell.angle_gamma   90.00
#
_symmetry.space_group_name_H-M   'P 1'
#
loop_
_entity.id
_entity.type
_entity.pdbx_description
1 polymer ?
#
loop_
_entity_poly.entity_id
_entity_poly.type
_entity_poly.pdbx_seq_one_letter_code
_entity_poly.pdbx_strand_id
1 'polypeptide(L)'
;PVTYVFTHDSIAVGEDGPTHEPVEHLAGLRSMPNLTVIRPADARETQATWHHALTSTTTPTVIVLTRQNLVVEEGTDFGKVAKGAYVVYD
;
A
#
# COMPACT_ATOMS: atom_id res chain seq x y z
N PRO A 1 -10.76 8.83 9.90
CA PRO A 1 -9.33 9.09 10.26
C PRO A 1 -8.57 9.62 9.04
N VAL A 2 -7.40 10.23 9.23
CA VAL A 2 -6.59 10.72 8.10
C VAL A 2 -6.12 9.56 7.21
N THR A 3 -6.06 9.80 5.90
CA THR A 3 -5.47 8.91 4.91
C THR A 3 -4.26 9.59 4.30
N TYR A 4 -3.10 8.95 4.37
CA TYR A 4 -1.85 9.41 3.75
C TYR A 4 -1.63 8.67 2.43
N VAL A 5 -1.26 9.42 1.39
CA VAL A 5 -0.95 8.87 0.06
C VAL A 5 0.53 9.10 -0.19
N PHE A 6 1.33 8.03 -0.14
CA PHE A 6 2.77 8.06 -0.39
C PHE A 6 3.07 7.35 -1.71
N THR A 7 3.32 8.12 -2.76
CA THR A 7 3.78 7.61 -4.05
C THR A 7 5.30 7.45 -4.07
N HIS A 8 5.84 6.82 -5.11
CA HIS A 8 7.30 6.60 -5.25
C HIS A 8 7.88 5.80 -4.07
N ASP A 9 7.32 4.61 -3.87
CA ASP A 9 7.52 3.81 -2.68
C ASP A 9 8.87 3.08 -2.53
N SER A 10 9.75 3.13 -3.52
CA SER A 10 10.91 2.24 -3.60
C SER A 10 12.02 2.77 -4.51
N ILE A 11 13.07 1.96 -4.69
CA ILE A 11 14.17 2.18 -5.65
C ILE A 11 13.69 2.48 -7.08
N ALA A 12 12.45 2.08 -7.42
CA ALA A 12 11.85 2.35 -8.72
C ALA A 12 11.50 3.83 -8.96
N VAL A 13 11.73 4.72 -7.99
CA VAL A 13 11.75 6.17 -8.23
C VAL A 13 12.80 6.53 -9.30
N GLY A 14 13.90 5.79 -9.39
CA GLY A 14 14.87 5.89 -10.47
C GLY A 14 15.84 7.05 -10.30
N GLU A 15 15.77 8.02 -11.19
CA GLU A 15 16.80 9.06 -11.36
C GLU A 15 16.98 9.98 -10.16
N ASP A 16 15.97 10.12 -9.30
CA ASP A 16 16.02 10.95 -8.09
C ASP A 16 16.99 10.38 -7.02
N GLY A 17 17.31 9.09 -7.11
CA GLY A 17 18.38 8.44 -6.36
C GLY A 17 18.13 8.30 -4.86
N PRO A 18 19.15 7.94 -4.07
CA PRO A 18 19.01 7.38 -2.73
C PRO A 18 18.40 8.32 -1.69
N THR A 19 18.34 9.62 -1.96
CA THR A 19 17.67 10.59 -1.09
C THR A 19 16.14 10.54 -1.21
N HIS A 20 15.63 9.94 -2.29
CA HIS A 20 14.21 9.76 -2.57
C HIS A 20 13.78 8.29 -2.58
N GLU A 21 14.71 7.35 -2.40
CA GLU A 21 14.45 5.91 -2.39
C GLU A 21 14.18 5.42 -0.96
N PRO A 22 12.93 5.09 -0.60
CA PRO A 22 12.63 4.61 0.75
C PRO A 22 13.27 3.25 1.02
N VAL A 23 13.98 3.10 2.15
CA VAL A 23 14.61 1.83 2.57
C VAL A 23 13.90 1.23 3.79
N GLU A 24 13.86 1.98 4.87
CA GLU A 24 13.34 1.61 6.20
C GLU A 24 11.92 2.12 6.46
N HIS A 25 11.40 2.99 5.59
CA HIS A 25 10.17 3.74 5.83
C HIS A 25 8.96 2.83 6.10
N LEU A 26 8.81 1.72 5.36
CA LEU A 26 7.75 0.75 5.62
C LEU A 26 7.88 0.08 6.98
N ALA A 27 9.10 -0.28 7.39
CA ALA A 27 9.34 -0.89 8.70
C ALA A 27 9.04 0.11 9.83
N GLY A 28 9.47 1.37 9.68
CA GLY A 28 9.17 2.46 10.59
C GLY A 28 7.66 2.70 10.71
N LEU A 29 6.95 2.86 9.59
CA LEU A 29 5.49 3.03 9.58
C LEU A 29 4.75 1.86 10.23
N ARG A 30 5.13 0.62 9.91
CA ARG A 30 4.51 -0.59 10.49
C ARG A 30 4.80 -0.76 11.98
N SER A 31 5.85 -0.14 12.50
CA SER A 31 6.16 -0.16 13.93
C SER A 31 5.29 0.78 14.76
N MET A 32 4.58 1.72 14.12
CA MET A 32 3.71 2.67 14.83
C MET A 32 2.42 1.99 15.28
N PRO A 33 2.02 2.11 16.56
CA PRO A 33 0.75 1.60 17.04
C PRO A 33 -0.44 2.27 16.34
N ASN A 34 -1.49 1.49 16.05
CA ASN A 34 -2.74 1.96 15.45
C ASN A 34 -2.53 2.73 14.12
N LEU A 35 -1.62 2.25 13.27
CA LEU A 35 -1.44 2.74 11.91
C LEU A 35 -1.59 1.59 10.92
N THR A 36 -2.55 1.68 10.02
CA THR A 36 -2.69 0.69 8.94
C THR A 36 -1.81 1.12 7.77
N VAL A 37 -0.90 0.23 7.34
CA VAL A 37 0.03 0.49 6.23
C VAL A 37 -0.21 -0.55 5.15
N ILE A 38 -0.78 -0.12 4.02
CA ILE A 38 -1.10 -1.01 2.91
C ILE A 38 -0.31 -0.56 1.67
N ARG A 39 0.36 -1.52 1.04
CA ARG A 39 1.11 -1.36 -0.20
C ARG A 39 0.46 -2.25 -1.27
N PRO A 40 -0.59 -1.77 -1.97
CA PRO A 40 -1.33 -2.60 -2.92
C PRO A 40 -0.47 -2.99 -4.12
N ALA A 41 -0.65 -4.21 -4.61
CA ALA A 41 0.09 -4.76 -5.74
C ALA A 41 -0.48 -4.33 -7.11
N ASP A 42 -1.76 -4.02 -7.20
CA ASP A 42 -2.41 -3.65 -8.45
C ASP A 42 -3.62 -2.71 -8.27
N ALA A 43 -4.34 -2.44 -9.36
CA ALA A 43 -5.53 -1.59 -9.35
C ALA A 43 -6.66 -2.14 -8.46
N ARG A 44 -6.86 -3.46 -8.39
CA ARG A 44 -7.93 -4.09 -7.61
C ARG A 44 -7.63 -3.98 -6.12
N GLU A 45 -6.39 -4.23 -5.71
CA GLU A 45 -5.98 -4.02 -4.33
C GLU A 45 -5.98 -2.54 -3.93
N THR A 46 -5.65 -1.66 -4.87
CA THR A 46 -5.71 -0.21 -4.64
C THR A 46 -7.14 0.25 -4.36
N GLN A 47 -8.13 -0.24 -5.12
CA GLN A 47 -9.54 0.05 -4.86
C GLN A 47 -9.97 -0.44 -3.47
N ALA A 48 -9.59 -1.66 -3.10
CA ALA A 48 -9.91 -2.22 -1.78
C ALA A 48 -9.24 -1.46 -0.64
N THR A 49 -8.01 -1.00 -0.86
CA THR A 49 -7.26 -0.18 0.11
C THR A 49 -7.95 1.16 0.35
N TRP A 50 -8.41 1.83 -0.72
CA TRP A 50 -9.21 3.05 -0.59
C TRP A 50 -10.53 2.80 0.13
N HIS A 51 -11.21 1.69 -0.17
CA HIS A 51 -12.43 1.32 0.55
C HIS A 51 -12.17 1.12 2.05
N HIS A 52 -11.09 0.42 2.42
CA HIS A 52 -10.66 0.26 3.81
C HIS A 52 -10.39 1.61 4.49
N ALA A 53 -9.62 2.49 3.83
CA ALA A 53 -9.28 3.80 4.37
C ALA A 53 -10.52 4.68 4.62
N LEU A 54 -11.48 4.67 3.68
CA LEU A 54 -12.72 5.45 3.75
C LEU A 54 -13.73 4.90 4.76
N THR A 55 -13.71 3.60 5.03
CA THR A 55 -14.61 2.94 5.99
C THR A 55 -14.03 2.84 7.39
N SER A 56 -12.72 3.08 7.57
CA SER A 56 -12.08 3.15 8.88
C SER A 56 -12.64 4.32 9.72
N THR A 57 -12.96 4.04 10.98
CA THR A 57 -13.49 5.05 11.93
C THR A 57 -12.46 5.48 12.97
N THR A 58 -11.51 4.62 13.34
CA THR A 58 -10.58 4.85 14.46
C THR A 58 -9.10 4.77 14.11
N THR A 59 -8.74 4.24 12.94
CA THR A 59 -7.35 3.93 12.57
C THR A 59 -6.93 4.69 11.30
N PRO A 60 -5.90 5.57 11.34
CA PRO A 60 -5.35 6.19 10.14
C PRO A 60 -4.78 5.14 9.18
N THR A 61 -4.82 5.45 7.89
CA THR A 61 -4.31 4.55 6.82
C THR A 61 -3.24 5.25 6.01
N VAL A 62 -2.15 4.55 5.75
CA VAL A 62 -1.10 4.95 4.79
C VAL A 62 -1.20 4.03 3.59
N ILE A 63 -1.43 4.63 2.42
CA ILE A 63 -1.48 3.95 1.13
C ILE A 63 -0.15 4.22 0.42
N VAL A 64 0.63 3.15 0.23
CA VAL A 64 1.99 3.21 -0.34
C VAL A 64 1.96 2.75 -1.80
N LEU A 65 2.27 3.63 -2.74
CA LEU A 65 2.03 3.47 -4.17
C LEU A 65 3.32 3.55 -4.99
N THR A 66 3.37 2.76 -6.07
CA THR A 66 4.50 2.72 -6.99
C THR A 66 4.51 3.92 -7.95
N ARG A 67 5.68 4.20 -8.54
CA ARG A 67 5.82 5.12 -9.70
C ARG A 67 5.42 4.42 -11.01
N GLN A 68 5.89 3.18 -11.15
CA GLN A 68 5.80 2.37 -12.35
C GLN A 68 4.42 1.72 -12.51
N ASN A 69 4.08 1.43 -13.77
CA ASN A 69 2.92 0.62 -14.10
C ASN A 69 3.09 -0.81 -13.61
N LEU A 70 2.02 -1.39 -13.10
CA LEU A 70 1.90 -2.79 -12.73
C LEU A 70 0.72 -3.41 -13.47
N VAL A 71 0.81 -4.70 -13.75
CA VAL A 71 -0.29 -5.46 -14.33
C VAL A 71 -1.34 -5.75 -13.25
N VAL A 72 -2.60 -5.91 -13.68
CA VAL A 72 -3.65 -6.39 -12.79
C VAL A 72 -3.64 -7.91 -12.85
N GLU A 73 -3.33 -8.55 -11.73
CA GLU A 73 -3.21 -10.01 -11.70
C GLU A 73 -4.60 -10.65 -11.61
N GLU A 74 -4.77 -11.82 -12.21
CA GLU A 74 -6.05 -12.54 -12.19
C GLU A 74 -6.44 -12.96 -10.77
N GLY A 75 -5.46 -13.37 -9.96
CA GLY A 75 -5.66 -13.88 -8.61
C GLY A 75 -5.94 -12.83 -7.54
N THR A 76 -5.80 -11.53 -7.82
CA THR A 76 -6.10 -10.50 -6.81
C THR A 76 -7.60 -10.37 -6.58
N ASP A 77 -8.00 -10.08 -5.35
CA ASP A 77 -9.39 -10.10 -4.93
C ASP A 77 -9.67 -8.94 -3.97
N PHE A 78 -10.63 -8.08 -4.35
CA PHE A 78 -11.00 -6.89 -3.59
C PHE A 78 -11.42 -7.22 -2.14
N GLY A 79 -12.23 -8.26 -1.94
CA GLY A 79 -12.75 -8.62 -0.62
C GLY A 79 -11.70 -9.26 0.27
N LYS A 80 -10.71 -9.95 -0.31
CA LYS A 80 -9.65 -10.61 0.46
C LYS A 80 -8.59 -9.63 0.98
N VAL A 81 -8.43 -8.44 0.38
CA VAL A 81 -7.50 -7.40 0.90
C VAL A 81 -7.81 -7.02 2.34
N ALA A 82 -9.09 -7.03 2.75
CA ALA A 82 -9.48 -6.73 4.13
C ALA A 82 -8.87 -7.69 5.17
N LYS A 83 -8.37 -8.86 4.76
CA LYS A 83 -7.67 -9.82 5.62
C LYS A 83 -6.19 -9.45 5.86
N GLY A 84 -5.67 -8.44 5.18
CA GLY A 84 -4.27 -8.00 5.23
C GLY A 84 -3.32 -8.86 4.40
N ALA A 85 -3.58 -10.16 4.25
CA ALA A 85 -2.87 -11.05 3.34
C ALA A 85 -3.80 -12.17 2.85
N TYR A 86 -3.55 -12.68 1.65
CA TYR A 86 -4.29 -13.80 1.06
C TYR A 86 -3.46 -14.48 -0.05
N VAL A 87 -3.88 -15.68 -0.43
CA VAL A 87 -3.25 -16.46 -1.52
C VAL A 87 -3.71 -15.89 -2.87
N VAL A 88 -2.74 -15.45 -3.68
CA VAL A 88 -2.95 -14.96 -5.06
C VAL A 88 -2.67 -16.06 -6.08
N TYR A 89 -1.70 -16.92 -5.79
CA TYR A 89 -1.31 -18.09 -6.59
C TYR A 89 -1.20 -19.30 -5.66
N ASP A 90 -1.69 -20.45 -6.10
CA ASP A 90 -1.54 -21.75 -5.44
C ASP A 90 -0.52 -22.61 -6.20
#